data_AF-A0A6G0X7B2-F1
#
_entry.id   AF-A0A6G0X7B2-F1
#
_cell.length_a   1.000
_cell.length_b   1.000
_cell.length_c   1.000
_cell.angle_alpha   90.00
_cell.angle_beta   90.00
_cell.angle_gamma   90.00
#
_symmetry.space_group_name_H-M   'P 1'
#
loop_
_entity.id
_entity.type
_entity.pdbx_description
1 polymer ?
#
loop_
_entity_poly.entity_id
_entity_poly.type
_entity_poly.pdbx_seq_one_letter_code
_entity_poly.pdbx_strand_id
1 'polypeptide(L)'
;MFLAAVARSRFDEACGIIFDGNVGMWPFVREVPVARNSRNRPTGSMVMTLVNVNATGYHDFVMNKVIPAIKASLPSANKRVVLQYDKATPHGSITDTELAAVSTGGWQFVLCRQPLNSPDLNVLDLGFFASIQSLHNKRTVDDVIRATLSAFNDLSYEKLESVFLTF
;
A
#
# COMPACT_ATOMS: atom_id res chain seq x y z
N MET A 1 -1.02 -10.60 2.77
CA MET A 1 -1.81 -9.50 2.20
C MET A 1 -1.09 -8.20 2.53
N PHE A 2 -1.01 -7.27 1.59
CA PHE A 2 -0.39 -5.95 1.78
C PHE A 2 -1.41 -4.86 1.43
N LEU A 3 -1.32 -3.72 2.11
CA LEU A 3 -1.87 -2.46 1.63
C LEU A 3 -0.71 -1.68 1.02
N ALA A 4 -0.77 -1.40 -0.27
CA ALA A 4 0.21 -0.54 -0.94
C ALA A 4 -0.47 0.76 -1.37
N ALA A 5 0.27 1.85 -1.32
CA ALA A 5 -0.14 3.15 -1.82
C ALA A 5 0.94 3.69 -2.75
N VAL A 6 0.51 4.11 -3.94
CA VAL A 6 1.33 4.76 -4.94
C VAL A 6 0.58 5.96 -5.48
N ALA A 7 1.31 6.94 -5.99
CA ALA A 7 0.81 8.10 -6.68
C ALA A 7 1.62 8.31 -7.96
N ARG A 8 1.07 9.08 -8.89
CA ARG A 8 1.81 9.46 -10.10
C ARG A 8 3.08 10.22 -9.71
N SER A 9 4.19 9.95 -10.41
CA SER A 9 5.45 10.66 -10.19
C SER A 9 5.27 12.16 -10.48
N ARG A 10 5.94 13.01 -9.72
CA ARG A 10 5.83 14.48 -9.84
C ARG A 10 7.15 15.16 -9.53
N PHE A 11 7.43 16.26 -10.21
CA PHE A 11 8.55 17.11 -9.84
C PHE A 11 8.16 17.93 -8.60
N ASP A 12 8.98 17.85 -7.55
CA ASP A 12 8.89 18.71 -6.38
C ASP A 12 9.72 19.98 -6.60
N GLU A 13 9.04 21.08 -6.94
CA GLU A 13 9.70 22.38 -7.11
C GLU A 13 10.37 22.89 -5.83
N ALA A 14 9.87 22.53 -4.65
CA ALA A 14 10.40 23.02 -3.38
C ALA A 14 11.74 22.34 -3.01
N CYS A 15 11.85 21.05 -3.28
CA CYS A 15 13.06 20.27 -2.98
C CYS A 15 13.99 20.11 -4.21
N GLY A 16 13.52 20.45 -5.42
CA GLY A 16 14.27 20.29 -6.67
C GLY A 16 14.49 18.82 -7.06
N ILE A 17 13.70 17.90 -6.54
CA ILE A 17 13.82 16.45 -6.77
C ILE A 17 12.50 15.88 -7.31
N ILE A 18 12.58 14.72 -7.96
CA ILE A 18 11.40 14.00 -8.42
C ILE A 18 10.85 13.17 -7.26
N PHE A 19 9.57 13.34 -6.94
CA PHE A 19 8.81 12.38 -6.16
C PHE A 19 8.53 11.16 -7.05
N ASP A 20 9.05 10.03 -6.62
CA ASP A 20 9.09 8.77 -7.36
C ASP A 20 7.73 8.05 -7.45
N GLY A 21 6.70 8.58 -6.79
CA GLY A 21 5.37 7.98 -6.77
C GLY A 21 5.16 6.96 -5.65
N ASN A 22 6.20 6.63 -4.89
CA ASN A 22 6.09 5.68 -3.80
C ASN A 22 5.56 6.37 -2.52
N VAL A 23 4.44 5.88 -1.98
CA VAL A 23 3.89 6.37 -0.70
C VAL A 23 4.18 5.39 0.42
N GLY A 24 4.02 4.10 0.17
CA GLY A 24 4.36 3.06 1.16
C GLY A 24 3.62 1.75 0.94
N MET A 25 4.11 0.71 1.61
CA MET A 25 3.49 -0.60 1.64
C MET A 25 3.53 -1.21 3.04
N TRP A 26 2.38 -1.71 3.48
CA TRP A 26 2.17 -2.22 4.83
C TRP A 26 1.62 -3.66 4.80
N PRO A 27 2.36 -4.65 5.31
CA PRO A 27 1.88 -6.02 5.42
C PRO A 27 0.85 -6.16 6.54
N PHE A 28 -0.21 -6.93 6.29
CA PHE A 28 -1.14 -7.40 7.32
C PHE A 28 -0.59 -8.65 8.00
N VAL A 29 0.22 -8.44 9.03
CA VAL A 29 0.92 -9.50 9.76
C VAL A 29 0.85 -9.27 11.26
N ARG A 30 0.99 -10.35 12.02
CA ARG A 30 1.23 -10.34 13.46
C ARG A 30 2.46 -11.18 13.77
N GLU A 31 3.25 -10.74 14.75
CA GLU A 31 4.31 -11.56 15.31
C GLU A 31 3.70 -12.57 16.29
N VAL A 32 4.03 -13.85 16.10
CA VAL A 32 3.58 -14.94 16.98
C VAL A 32 4.79 -15.77 17.36
N PRO A 33 4.92 -16.19 18.64
CA PRO A 33 5.96 -17.13 19.02
C PRO A 33 5.73 -18.49 18.37
N VAL A 34 6.80 -19.07 17.82
CA VAL A 34 6.78 -20.40 17.22
C VAL A 34 6.48 -21.45 18.30
N ALA A 35 5.38 -22.18 18.12
CA ALA A 35 4.93 -23.19 19.07
C ALA A 35 5.73 -24.51 19.02
N ARG A 36 6.32 -24.86 17.86
CA ARG A 36 7.02 -26.12 17.65
C ARG A 36 8.47 -25.90 17.25
N ASN A 37 9.37 -26.59 17.92
CA ASN A 37 10.79 -26.53 17.61
C ASN A 37 11.04 -27.16 16.24
N SER A 38 11.85 -26.52 15.40
CA SER A 38 12.30 -27.08 14.13
C SER A 38 13.74 -26.67 13.87
N ARG A 39 14.42 -27.40 12.96
CA ARG A 39 15.83 -27.18 12.63
C ARG A 39 16.18 -25.72 12.31
N ASN A 40 15.24 -24.96 11.74
CA ASN A 40 15.45 -23.57 11.33
C ASN A 40 14.68 -22.55 12.19
N ARG A 41 13.88 -22.99 13.16
CA ARG A 41 13.04 -22.11 14.00
C ARG A 41 12.92 -22.70 15.42
N PRO A 42 13.72 -22.18 16.37
CA PRO A 42 13.60 -22.55 17.78
C PRO A 42 12.20 -22.25 18.32
N THR A 43 11.69 -23.07 19.24
CA THR A 43 10.47 -22.73 19.98
C THR A 43 10.65 -21.38 20.68
N GLY A 44 9.64 -20.51 20.57
CA GLY A 44 9.65 -19.17 21.14
C GLY A 44 10.24 -18.08 20.24
N SER A 45 10.81 -18.39 19.07
CA SER A 45 11.20 -17.34 18.12
C SER A 45 9.95 -16.64 17.55
N MET A 46 9.98 -15.31 17.44
CA MET A 46 8.87 -14.57 16.81
C MET A 46 8.90 -14.77 15.30
N VAL A 47 7.75 -15.14 14.74
CA VAL A 47 7.56 -15.32 13.29
C VAL A 47 6.33 -14.54 12.84
N MET A 48 6.41 -13.93 11.65
CA MET A 48 5.29 -13.22 11.06
C MET A 48 4.25 -14.21 10.55
N THR A 49 3.03 -14.06 11.02
CA THR A 49 1.86 -14.80 10.53
C THR A 49 0.92 -13.84 9.82
N LEU A 50 0.38 -14.25 8.67
CA LEU A 50 -0.60 -13.48 7.93
C LEU A 50 -1.88 -13.29 8.75
N VAL A 51 -2.43 -12.08 8.71
CA VAL A 51 -3.72 -11.75 9.32
C VAL A 51 -4.71 -11.47 8.20
N ASN A 52 -5.94 -12.00 8.34
CA ASN A 52 -7.02 -11.67 7.42
C ASN A 52 -7.39 -10.19 7.56
N VAL A 53 -7.56 -9.52 6.43
CA VAL A 53 -7.98 -8.11 6.40
C VAL A 53 -9.47 -8.05 6.68
N ASN A 54 -9.84 -7.41 7.79
CA ASN A 54 -11.22 -7.05 8.09
C ASN A 54 -11.41 -5.53 7.95
N ALA A 55 -12.65 -5.07 8.02
CA ALA A 55 -13.00 -3.66 7.92
C ALA A 55 -12.21 -2.78 8.90
N THR A 56 -12.10 -3.19 10.17
CA THR A 56 -11.39 -2.43 11.21
C THR A 56 -9.89 -2.31 10.94
N GLY A 57 -9.23 -3.41 10.58
CA GLY A 57 -7.80 -3.42 10.28
C GLY A 57 -7.48 -2.63 9.01
N TYR A 58 -8.35 -2.70 8.01
CA TYR A 58 -8.22 -1.88 6.81
C TYR A 58 -8.37 -0.39 7.14
N HIS A 59 -9.41 -0.03 7.87
CA HIS A 59 -9.65 1.34 8.32
C HIS A 59 -8.47 1.91 9.10
N ASP A 60 -7.96 1.16 10.09
CA ASP A 60 -6.79 1.55 10.88
C ASP A 60 -5.57 1.83 10.00
N PHE A 61 -5.27 0.96 9.04
CA PHE A 61 -4.13 1.13 8.16
C PHE A 61 -4.28 2.38 7.27
N VAL A 62 -5.48 2.65 6.75
CA VAL A 62 -5.71 3.87 5.95
C VAL A 62 -5.53 5.12 6.80
N MET A 63 -6.19 5.20 7.95
CA MET A 63 -6.20 6.41 8.77
C MET A 63 -4.85 6.68 9.45
N ASN A 64 -4.18 5.63 9.93
CA ASN A 64 -2.99 5.77 10.77
C ASN A 64 -1.69 5.54 10.01
N LYS A 65 -1.73 5.03 8.77
CA LYS A 65 -0.53 4.80 7.96
C LYS A 65 -0.57 5.50 6.61
N VAL A 66 -1.60 5.21 5.79
CA VAL A 66 -1.68 5.74 4.41
C VAL A 66 -1.80 7.26 4.42
N ILE A 67 -2.79 7.82 5.13
CA ILE A 67 -3.04 9.26 5.14
C ILE A 67 -1.84 10.05 5.68
N PRO A 68 -1.23 9.68 6.82
CA PRO A 68 -0.02 10.33 7.30
C PRO A 68 1.14 10.23 6.30
N ALA A 69 1.35 9.06 5.67
CA ALA A 69 2.40 8.90 4.68
C ALA A 69 2.20 9.84 3.48
N ILE A 70 0.98 9.94 2.95
CA ILE A 70 0.67 10.87 1.85
C ILE A 70 0.98 12.32 2.26
N LYS A 71 0.54 12.74 3.45
CA LYS A 71 0.80 14.12 3.93
C LYS A 71 2.29 14.41 4.09
N ALA A 72 3.09 13.39 4.41
CA ALA A 72 4.52 13.52 4.65
C ALA A 72 5.35 13.48 3.37
N SER A 73 4.98 12.63 2.40
CA SER A 73 5.81 12.37 1.22
C SER A 73 5.36 13.09 -0.05
N LEU A 74 4.08 13.44 -0.18
CA LEU A 74 3.55 13.94 -1.44
C LEU A 74 3.87 15.44 -1.61
N PRO A 75 4.71 15.83 -2.60
CA PRO A 75 4.94 17.23 -2.89
C PRO A 75 3.71 17.77 -3.62
N SER A 76 2.97 18.68 -3.00
CA SER A 76 1.80 19.24 -3.68
C SER A 76 1.53 20.69 -3.35
N ALA A 77 1.57 21.52 -4.40
CA ALA A 77 0.92 22.83 -4.42
C ALA A 77 -0.60 22.72 -4.31
N ASN A 78 -1.19 21.62 -4.82
CA ASN A 78 -2.62 21.31 -4.73
C ASN A 78 -2.85 20.06 -3.87
N LYS A 79 -3.15 20.26 -2.59
CA LYS A 79 -3.29 19.19 -1.59
C LYS A 79 -4.60 18.39 -1.69
N ARG A 80 -5.24 18.37 -2.88
CA ARG A 80 -6.39 17.51 -3.16
C ARG A 80 -5.92 16.13 -3.63
N VAL A 81 -6.25 15.11 -2.87
CA VAL A 81 -5.90 13.71 -3.11
C VAL A 81 -7.16 12.89 -3.33
N VAL A 82 -7.18 12.13 -4.44
CA VAL A 82 -8.21 11.14 -4.72
C VAL A 82 -7.67 9.78 -4.32
N LEU A 83 -8.25 9.16 -3.30
CA LEU A 83 -7.94 7.78 -2.93
C LEU A 83 -8.76 6.86 -3.83
N GLN A 84 -8.08 5.98 -4.55
CA GLN A 84 -8.70 4.96 -5.37
C GLN A 84 -8.54 3.59 -4.72
N TYR A 85 -9.62 2.82 -4.63
CA TYR A 85 -9.58 1.41 -4.23
C TYR A 85 -10.70 0.60 -4.87
N ASP A 86 -10.54 -0.72 -4.88
CA ASP A 86 -11.53 -1.67 -5.39
C ASP A 86 -12.75 -1.79 -4.45
N LYS A 87 -13.81 -2.45 -4.91
CA LYS A 87 -15.04 -2.64 -4.12
C LYS A 87 -15.00 -3.84 -3.16
N ALA A 88 -13.83 -4.25 -2.65
CA ALA A 88 -13.76 -5.31 -1.64
C ALA A 88 -14.51 -4.89 -0.36
N THR A 89 -15.18 -5.86 0.29
CA THR A 89 -16.03 -5.62 1.46
C THR A 89 -15.34 -4.82 2.58
N PRO A 90 -14.06 -5.07 2.94
CA PRO A 90 -13.37 -4.28 3.96
C PRO A 90 -13.23 -2.79 3.62
N HIS A 91 -13.18 -2.44 2.33
CA HIS A 91 -12.97 -1.06 1.87
C HIS A 91 -14.20 -0.17 2.06
N GLY A 92 -15.38 -0.78 2.27
CA GLY A 92 -16.59 -0.06 2.67
C GLY A 92 -16.48 0.61 4.04
N SER A 93 -15.45 0.28 4.82
CA SER A 93 -15.17 0.91 6.11
C SER A 93 -14.69 2.35 6.01
N ILE A 94 -14.19 2.79 4.85
CA ILE A 94 -13.76 4.17 4.62
C ILE A 94 -14.91 4.96 4.02
N THR A 95 -15.32 6.00 4.73
CA THR A 95 -16.44 6.87 4.40
C THR A 95 -15.98 8.28 4.07
N ASP A 96 -16.80 9.03 3.33
CA ASP A 96 -16.53 10.44 3.02
C ASP A 96 -16.43 11.29 4.31
N THR A 97 -17.18 10.93 5.35
CA THR A 97 -17.13 11.58 6.67
C THR A 97 -15.77 11.42 7.33
N GLU A 98 -15.19 10.22 7.31
CA GLU A 98 -13.87 10.00 7.90
C GLU A 98 -12.77 10.69 7.09
N LEU A 99 -12.86 10.68 5.75
CA LEU A 99 -11.93 11.41 4.90
C LEU A 99 -12.03 12.93 5.10
N ALA A 100 -13.24 13.46 5.33
CA ALA A 100 -13.43 14.85 5.69
C ALA A 100 -12.76 15.19 7.03
N ALA A 101 -12.83 14.31 8.03
CA ALA A 101 -12.19 14.52 9.33
C ALA A 101 -10.65 14.61 9.24
N VAL A 102 -10.02 13.88 8.32
CA VAL A 102 -8.57 13.94 8.09
C VAL A 102 -8.15 14.98 7.06
N SER A 103 -9.10 15.66 6.40
CA SER A 103 -8.87 16.74 5.44
C SER A 103 -8.54 18.06 6.13
N THR A 104 -7.35 18.09 6.74
CA THR A 104 -6.85 19.19 7.56
C THR A 104 -5.56 19.78 7.00
N GLY A 105 -5.19 21.01 7.40
CA GLY A 105 -3.92 21.63 6.96
C GLY A 105 -3.85 21.93 5.46
N GLY A 106 -5.01 22.24 4.87
CA GLY A 106 -5.19 22.47 3.44
C GLY A 106 -5.33 21.19 2.61
N TRP A 107 -5.18 20.01 3.21
CA TRP A 107 -5.42 18.74 2.52
C TRP A 107 -6.91 18.47 2.33
N GLN A 108 -7.25 17.92 1.17
CA GLN A 108 -8.58 17.41 0.88
C GLN A 108 -8.46 15.98 0.36
N PHE A 109 -8.96 15.02 1.12
CA PHE A 109 -9.06 13.63 0.70
C PHE A 109 -10.47 13.35 0.21
N VAL A 110 -10.57 12.79 -0.99
CA VAL A 110 -11.84 12.32 -1.55
C VAL A 110 -11.68 10.89 -2.02
N LEU A 111 -12.80 10.19 -2.08
CA LEU A 111 -12.83 8.79 -2.46
C LEU A 111 -13.28 8.61 -3.91
N CYS A 112 -12.57 7.76 -4.65
CA CYS A 112 -13.01 7.19 -5.92
C CYS A 112 -13.07 5.66 -5.80
N ARG A 113 -14.26 5.08 -5.92
CA ARG A 113 -14.44 3.62 -5.94
C ARG A 113 -14.36 3.11 -7.37
N GLN A 114 -13.56 2.07 -7.61
CA GLN A 114 -13.51 1.44 -8.92
C GLN A 114 -14.85 0.78 -9.31
N PRO A 115 -15.13 0.66 -10.61
CA PRO A 115 -16.17 -0.24 -11.11
C PRO A 115 -15.93 -1.68 -10.62
N LEU A 116 -17.00 -2.46 -10.55
CA LEU A 116 -16.91 -3.84 -10.09
C LEU A 116 -16.18 -4.70 -11.14
N ASN A 117 -15.27 -5.56 -10.68
CA ASN A 117 -14.48 -6.48 -11.53
C ASN A 117 -13.62 -5.78 -12.60
N SER A 118 -13.05 -4.62 -12.27
CA SER A 118 -12.16 -3.86 -13.19
C SER A 118 -10.74 -3.73 -12.63
N PRO A 119 -9.98 -4.84 -12.53
CA PRO A 119 -8.59 -4.81 -12.06
C PRO A 119 -7.66 -4.06 -13.02
N ASP A 120 -8.02 -3.98 -14.30
CA ASP A 120 -7.37 -3.16 -15.32
C ASP A 120 -7.43 -1.67 -14.99
N LEU A 121 -8.38 -1.26 -14.13
CA LEU A 121 -8.50 0.10 -13.64
C LEU A 121 -7.72 0.36 -12.33
N ASN A 122 -6.84 -0.55 -11.92
CA ASN A 122 -5.98 -0.39 -10.75
C ASN A 122 -4.51 -0.43 -11.15
N VAL A 123 -3.80 0.69 -10.96
CA VAL A 123 -2.36 0.82 -11.25
C VAL A 123 -1.54 -0.24 -10.50
N LEU A 124 -1.91 -0.59 -9.27
CA LEU A 124 -1.19 -1.59 -8.49
C LEU A 124 -1.39 -3.01 -9.03
N ASP A 125 -2.60 -3.35 -9.47
CA ASP A 125 -2.90 -4.67 -10.04
C ASP A 125 -2.31 -4.80 -11.44
N LEU A 126 -2.41 -3.76 -12.26
CA LEU A 126 -1.88 -3.71 -13.62
C LEU A 126 -0.35 -3.73 -13.66
N GLY A 127 0.29 -3.05 -12.70
CA GLY A 127 1.74 -2.88 -12.66
C GLY A 127 2.42 -3.77 -11.63
N PHE A 128 2.54 -3.25 -10.40
CA PHE A 128 3.42 -3.81 -9.38
C PHE A 128 3.06 -5.25 -9.01
N PHE A 129 1.79 -5.55 -8.69
CA PHE A 129 1.40 -6.88 -8.23
C PHE A 129 1.49 -7.93 -9.34
N ALA A 130 1.17 -7.57 -10.58
CA ALA A 130 1.43 -8.44 -11.74
C ALA A 130 2.93 -8.79 -11.85
N SER A 131 3.82 -7.82 -11.64
CA SER A 131 5.28 -8.02 -11.78
C SER A 131 5.89 -8.93 -10.71
N ILE A 132 5.34 -8.95 -9.50
CA ILE A 132 5.88 -9.72 -8.37
C ILE A 132 5.19 -11.08 -8.17
N GLN A 133 4.27 -11.48 -9.05
CA GLN A 133 3.54 -12.74 -8.90
C GLN A 133 4.47 -13.96 -8.82
N SER A 134 5.62 -13.92 -9.50
CA SER A 134 6.65 -14.96 -9.44
C SER A 134 7.38 -15.04 -8.09
N LEU A 135 7.37 -13.97 -7.29
CA LEU A 135 7.97 -13.93 -5.95
C LEU A 135 7.15 -14.73 -4.92
N HIS A 136 5.95 -15.20 -5.27
CA HIS A 136 5.16 -16.05 -4.38
C HIS A 136 5.70 -17.48 -4.23
N ASN A 137 6.68 -17.90 -5.04
CA ASN A 137 7.32 -19.22 -4.97
C ASN A 137 8.39 -19.35 -3.85
N LYS A 138 8.41 -18.45 -2.86
CA LYS A 138 9.37 -18.49 -1.75
C LYS A 138 8.94 -19.47 -0.65
N ARG A 139 9.91 -19.95 0.13
CA ARG A 139 9.72 -21.07 1.08
C ARG A 139 9.01 -20.69 2.37
N THR A 140 9.02 -19.42 2.78
CA THR A 140 8.40 -18.97 4.03
C THR A 140 7.65 -17.64 3.89
N VAL A 141 6.69 -17.40 4.78
CA VAL A 141 5.94 -16.12 4.87
C VAL A 141 6.90 -14.94 5.08
N ASP A 142 7.90 -15.08 5.94
CA ASP A 142 8.90 -14.04 6.19
C ASP A 142 9.70 -13.71 4.91
N ASP A 143 10.05 -14.73 4.11
CA ASP A 143 10.75 -14.52 2.84
C ASP A 143 9.89 -13.81 1.81
N VAL A 144 8.60 -14.16 1.72
CA VAL A 144 7.66 -13.47 0.84
C VAL A 144 7.54 -12.01 1.27
N ILE A 145 7.37 -11.74 2.57
CA ILE A 145 7.25 -10.36 3.09
C ILE A 145 8.49 -9.53 2.75
N ARG A 146 9.69 -10.05 3.06
CA ARG A 146 10.94 -9.37 2.76
C ARG A 146 11.12 -9.12 1.27
N ALA A 147 10.87 -10.14 0.44
CA ALA A 147 11.03 -10.03 -1.00
C ALA A 147 10.06 -9.01 -1.60
N THR A 148 8.79 -9.02 -1.18
CA THR A 148 7.77 -8.08 -1.65
C THR A 148 8.10 -6.65 -1.21
N LEU A 149 8.49 -6.42 0.05
CA LEU A 149 8.90 -5.10 0.53
C LEU A 149 10.16 -4.58 -0.20
N SER A 150 11.16 -5.44 -0.44
CA SER A 150 12.33 -5.08 -1.23
C SER A 150 11.94 -4.69 -2.65
N ALA A 151 11.15 -5.51 -3.33
CA ALA A 151 10.71 -5.25 -4.69
C ALA A 151 9.92 -3.94 -4.81
N PHE A 152 9.14 -3.59 -3.78
CA PHE A 152 8.41 -2.32 -3.75
C PHE A 152 9.32 -1.11 -3.52
N ASN A 153 10.34 -1.24 -2.68
CA ASN A 153 11.34 -0.19 -2.49
C ASN A 153 12.23 -0.01 -3.74
N ASP A 154 12.47 -1.08 -4.49
CA ASP A 154 13.23 -1.07 -5.74
C ASP A 154 12.36 -0.66 -6.96
N LEU A 155 11.08 -0.34 -6.75
CA LEU A 155 10.18 0.10 -7.82
C LEU A 155 10.61 1.48 -8.32
N SER A 156 11.16 1.54 -9.53
CA SER A 156 11.60 2.80 -10.12
C SER A 156 10.41 3.65 -10.56
N TYR A 157 10.57 4.98 -10.48
CA TYR A 157 9.53 5.92 -10.85
C TYR A 157 9.15 5.81 -12.33
N GLU A 158 10.09 5.50 -13.23
CA GLU A 158 9.84 5.36 -14.66
C GLU A 158 8.90 4.19 -14.95
N LYS A 159 9.09 3.07 -14.23
CA LYS A 159 8.20 1.91 -14.34
C LYS A 159 6.81 2.27 -13.85
N LEU A 160 6.72 2.91 -12.69
CA LEU A 160 5.43 3.31 -12.13
C LEU A 160 4.72 4.32 -13.05
N GLU A 161 5.43 5.34 -13.56
CA GLU A 161 4.90 6.31 -14.51
C GLU A 161 4.39 5.64 -15.80
N SER A 162 5.10 4.65 -16.32
CA SER A 162 4.65 3.92 -17.52
C SER A 162 3.29 3.23 -17.33
N VAL A 163 3.02 2.72 -16.12
CA VAL A 163 1.72 2.11 -15.78
C VAL A 163 0.65 3.21 -15.67
N PHE A 164 0.97 4.35 -15.04
CA PHE A 164 0.07 5.50 -14.97
C PHE A 164 -0.27 6.11 -16.34
N LEU A 165 0.63 6.01 -17.33
CA LEU A 165 0.37 6.48 -18.71
C LEU A 165 -0.47 5.49 -19.53
N THR A 166 -0.55 4.24 -19.09
CA THR A 166 -1.39 3.21 -19.72
C THR A 166 -2.83 3.24 -19.17
N PHE A 167 -3.00 3.85 -18.00
CA PHE A 167 -4.26 4.02 -17.28
C PHE A 167 -5.09 5.22 -17.78
#